data_AF-A0A5D0N642-F1
#
_entry.id   AF-A0A5D0N642-F1
#
_cell.length_a   1.000
_cell.length_b   1.000
_cell.length_c   1.000
_cell.angle_alpha   90.00
_cell.angle_beta   90.00
_cell.angle_gamma   90.00
#
_symmetry.space_group_name_H-M   'P 1'
#
loop_
_entity.id
_entity.type
_entity.pdbx_description
1 polymer ?
#
loop_
_entity_poly.entity_id
_entity_poly.type
_entity_poly.pdbx_seq_one_letter_code
_entity_poly.pdbx_strand_id
1 'polypeptide(L)'
;MIEEQDLRFTSNSGIVMRAVKATDPGVREAGQRLALVTKEAGDLFVRNDPGVDLGPTNARMADAQRGLLSACTDLFGARPWPFTEKPSTATSN
;
A
#
# COMPACT_ATOMS: atom_id res chain seq x y z
N MET A 1 15.66 -15.34 7.13
CA MET A 1 14.69 -15.29 6.00
C MET A 1 13.85 -14.02 6.19
N ILE A 2 14.46 -12.87 5.91
CA ILE A 2 13.88 -11.51 5.97
C ILE A 2 14.08 -10.94 4.57
N GLU A 3 13.48 -11.56 3.54
CA GLU A 3 13.86 -11.21 2.16
C GLU A 3 12.67 -10.96 1.22
N GLU A 4 11.45 -11.40 1.55
CA GLU A 4 10.29 -11.12 0.68
C GLU A 4 9.32 -10.06 1.22
N GLN A 5 9.22 -9.87 2.54
CA GLN A 5 8.37 -8.82 3.09
C GLN A 5 9.03 -7.43 2.99
N ASP A 6 10.34 -7.35 3.19
CA ASP A 6 11.09 -6.08 3.20
C ASP A 6 11.20 -5.46 1.80
N LEU A 7 11.33 -6.29 0.75
CA LEU A 7 11.35 -5.82 -0.65
C LEU A 7 10.02 -5.25 -1.15
N ARG A 8 8.89 -5.54 -0.47
CA ARG A 8 7.60 -4.92 -0.79
C ARG A 8 7.47 -3.49 -0.23
N PHE A 9 8.26 -3.10 0.77
CA PHE A 9 8.23 -1.76 1.36
C PHE A 9 8.65 -0.68 0.38
N THR A 10 9.64 -0.93 -0.48
CA THR A 10 10.09 0.02 -1.51
C THR A 10 9.11 0.12 -2.70
N SER A 11 8.29 -0.91 -2.92
CA SER A 11 7.37 -1.00 -4.07
C SER A 11 6.01 -0.34 -3.84
N ASN A 12 5.57 -0.16 -2.59
CA ASN A 12 4.27 0.46 -2.29
C ASN A 12 4.26 1.98 -2.49
N SER A 13 5.42 2.64 -2.53
CA SER A 13 5.54 4.08 -2.75
C SER A 13 4.77 4.56 -3.98
N GLY A 14 4.80 3.80 -5.08
CA GLY A 14 4.04 4.13 -6.29
C GLY A 14 2.53 4.05 -6.11
N ILE A 15 2.04 3.08 -5.35
CA ILE A 15 0.60 2.89 -5.07
C ILE A 15 0.11 3.98 -4.12
N VAL A 16 0.88 4.27 -3.07
CA VAL A 16 0.60 5.35 -2.10
C VAL A 16 0.51 6.69 -2.81
N MET A 17 1.50 7.03 -3.63
CA MET A 17 1.53 8.31 -4.35
C MET A 17 0.38 8.46 -5.35
N ARG A 18 -0.08 7.36 -5.95
CA ARG A 18 -1.27 7.35 -6.81
C ARG A 18 -2.56 7.52 -5.99
N ALA A 19 -2.69 6.82 -4.86
CA ALA A 19 -3.85 6.93 -3.98
C ALA A 19 -4.00 8.34 -3.39
N VAL A 20 -2.92 8.98 -2.95
CA VAL A 20 -2.92 10.37 -2.45
C VAL A 20 -3.37 11.38 -3.51
N LYS A 21 -3.22 11.05 -4.80
CA LYS A 21 -3.66 11.89 -5.93
C LYS A 21 -5.03 11.50 -6.48
N ALA A 22 -5.73 10.55 -5.86
CA ALA A 22 -7.03 10.12 -6.32
C ALA A 22 -8.06 11.26 -6.25
N THR A 23 -8.94 11.32 -7.24
CA THR A 23 -10.08 12.24 -7.27
C THR A 23 -11.14 11.84 -6.25
N ASP A 24 -11.28 10.54 -6.00
CA ASP A 24 -12.18 10.03 -4.97
C ASP A 24 -11.66 10.40 -3.57
N PRO A 25 -12.48 11.09 -2.75
CA PRO A 25 -12.05 11.56 -1.43
C PRO A 25 -11.73 10.41 -0.47
N GLY A 26 -12.45 9.29 -0.52
CA GLY A 26 -12.22 8.14 0.36
C GLY A 26 -10.89 7.44 0.06
N VAL A 27 -10.60 7.20 -1.22
CA VAL A 27 -9.31 6.65 -1.67
C VAL A 27 -8.16 7.62 -1.37
N ARG A 28 -8.38 8.93 -1.53
CA ARG A 28 -7.38 9.95 -1.21
C ARG A 28 -7.03 9.97 0.27
N GLU A 29 -8.02 9.99 1.15
CA GLU A 29 -7.81 9.99 2.60
C GLU A 29 -7.13 8.69 3.07
N ALA A 30 -7.56 7.54 2.56
CA ALA A 30 -6.93 6.27 2.87
C ALA A 30 -5.46 6.23 2.36
N GLY A 31 -5.20 6.79 1.17
CA GLY A 31 -3.86 6.97 0.63
C GLY A 31 -2.98 7.85 1.50
N GLN A 32 -3.51 8.95 2.05
CA GLN A 32 -2.80 9.83 2.98
C GLN A 32 -2.45 9.14 4.30
N ARG A 33 -3.38 8.35 4.87
CA ARG A 33 -3.11 7.55 6.07
C ARG A 33 -2.01 6.53 5.82
N LEU A 34 -2.04 5.85 4.68
CA LEU A 34 -0.99 4.91 4.31
C LEU A 34 0.36 5.61 4.11
N ALA A 35 0.37 6.83 3.53
CA ALA A 35 1.59 7.62 3.37
C ALA A 35 2.23 7.99 4.72
N LEU A 36 1.43 8.40 5.71
CA LEU A 36 1.92 8.73 7.04
C LEU A 36 2.59 7.54 7.73
N VAL A 37 1.92 6.38 7.75
CA VAL A 37 2.47 5.18 8.38
C VAL A 37 3.69 4.64 7.61
N THR A 38 3.72 4.80 6.28
CA THR A 38 4.89 4.45 5.45
C THR A 38 6.09 5.33 5.79
N LYS A 39 5.86 6.64 6.01
CA LYS A 39 6.91 7.55 6.46
C LYS A 39 7.42 7.16 7.85
N GLU A 40 6.53 6.88 8.80
CA GLU A 40 6.93 6.45 10.14
C GLU A 40 7.78 5.17 10.10
N ALA A 41 7.38 4.18 9.28
CA ALA A 41 8.17 2.96 9.09
C ALA A 41 9.55 3.24 8.45
N GLY A 42 9.61 4.11 7.45
CA GLY A 42 10.87 4.55 6.83
C GLY A 42 11.78 5.26 7.81
N ASP A 43 11.24 6.15 8.65
CA ASP A 43 12.00 6.86 9.69
C ASP A 43 12.56 5.90 10.74
N LEU A 44 11.81 4.84 11.11
CA LEU A 44 12.30 3.79 12.01
C LEU A 44 13.39 2.92 11.36
N PHE A 45 13.22 2.56 10.08
CA PHE A 45 14.23 1.82 9.32
C PHE A 45 15.54 2.62 9.20
N VAL A 46 15.46 3.91 8.89
CA VAL A 46 16.62 4.81 8.80
C VAL A 46 17.32 4.97 10.16
N ARG A 47 16.56 5.05 11.25
CA ARG A 47 17.13 5.11 12.61
C ARG A 47 17.91 3.85 12.97
N ASN A 48 17.56 2.69 12.39
CA ASN A 48 18.26 1.41 12.55
C ASN A 48 18.62 1.08 14.01
N ASP A 49 17.68 1.36 14.92
CA ASP A 49 17.85 1.10 16.35
C ASP A 49 17.36 -0.32 16.66
N PRO A 50 18.25 -1.24 17.07
CA PRO A 50 17.89 -2.64 17.34
C PRO A 50 16.98 -2.81 18.56
N GLY A 51 16.81 -1.78 19.40
CA GLY A 51 15.88 -1.79 20.53
C GLY A 51 14.45 -1.37 20.18
N VAL A 52 14.20 -0.93 18.95
CA VAL A 52 12.87 -0.49 18.52
C VAL A 52 12.01 -1.68 18.13
N ASP A 53 10.87 -1.82 18.80
CA ASP A 53 9.82 -2.74 18.39
C ASP A 53 9.07 -2.20 17.15
N LEU A 54 9.21 -2.89 16.02
CA LEU A 54 8.55 -2.57 14.76
C LEU A 54 7.10 -3.10 14.69
N GLY A 55 6.69 -3.98 15.62
CA GLY A 55 5.37 -4.60 15.65
C GLY A 55 4.20 -3.60 15.56
N PRO A 56 4.16 -2.56 16.39
CA PRO A 56 3.09 -1.55 16.35
C PRO A 56 3.03 -0.77 15.03
N THR A 57 4.18 -0.50 14.40
CA THR A 57 4.24 0.19 13.12
C THR A 57 3.79 -0.72 11.98
N ASN A 58 4.19 -1.98 12.00
CA ASN A 58 3.73 -2.99 11.04
C ASN A 58 2.22 -3.24 11.13
N ALA A 59 1.65 -3.27 12.35
CA ALA A 59 0.21 -3.38 12.56
C ALA A 59 -0.56 -2.20 11.95
N ARG A 60 -0.12 -0.97 12.25
CA ARG A 60 -0.70 0.25 11.66
C ARG A 60 -0.59 0.25 10.13
N MET A 61 0.49 -0.30 9.57
CA MET A 61 0.66 -0.38 8.13
C MET A 61 -0.31 -1.37 7.50
N ALA A 62 -0.48 -2.55 8.09
CA ALA A 62 -1.46 -3.54 7.63
C ALA A 62 -2.88 -2.97 7.67
N ASP A 63 -3.22 -2.22 8.72
CA ASP A 63 -4.53 -1.58 8.85
C ASP A 63 -4.73 -0.46 7.83
N ALA A 64 -3.71 0.36 7.56
CA ALA A 64 -3.77 1.38 6.53
C ALA A 64 -3.92 0.78 5.10
N GLN A 65 -3.23 -0.33 4.82
CA GLN A 65 -3.39 -1.07 3.56
C GLN A 65 -4.80 -1.65 3.42
N ARG A 66 -5.36 -2.24 4.49
CA ARG A 66 -6.75 -2.73 4.52
C ARG A 66 -7.74 -1.59 4.32
N GLY A 67 -7.52 -0.44 4.95
CA GLY A 67 -8.36 0.75 4.78
C GLY A 67 -8.38 1.24 3.34
N LEU A 68 -7.22 1.29 2.68
CA LEU A 68 -7.14 1.65 1.26
C LEU A 68 -7.86 0.62 0.37
N LEU A 69 -7.69 -0.67 0.64
CA LEU A 69 -8.40 -1.72 -0.08
C LEU A 69 -9.93 -1.62 0.11
N SER A 70 -10.39 -1.29 1.32
CA SER A 70 -11.80 -1.06 1.60
C SER A 70 -12.34 0.13 0.80
N ALA A 71 -11.66 1.28 0.83
CA ALA A 71 -12.07 2.46 0.08
C ALA A 71 -12.16 2.18 -1.44
N CYS A 72 -11.19 1.43 -1.99
CA CYS A 72 -11.27 0.99 -3.38
C CYS A 72 -12.42 0.01 -3.62
N THR A 73 -12.76 -0.85 -2.66
CA THR A 73 -13.90 -1.78 -2.76
C THR A 73 -15.23 -1.06 -2.70
N ASP A 74 -15.35 -0.02 -1.88
CA ASP A 74 -16.55 0.82 -1.80
C ASP A 74 -16.76 1.60 -3.11
N LEU A 75 -15.66 2.03 -3.75
CA LEU A 75 -15.70 2.76 -5.02
C LEU A 75 -15.97 1.87 -6.25
N PHE A 76 -15.28 0.72 -6.35
CA PHE A 76 -15.30 -0.13 -7.55
C PHE A 76 -16.16 -1.40 -7.39
N GLY A 77 -16.72 -1.64 -6.22
CA GLY A 77 -17.41 -2.88 -5.87
C GLY A 77 -16.46 -4.01 -5.45
N ALA A 78 -17.04 -5.19 -5.18
CA ALA A 78 -16.30 -6.38 -4.78
C ALA A 78 -15.31 -6.83 -5.87
N ARG A 79 -14.14 -7.31 -5.44
CA ARG A 79 -13.12 -7.90 -6.34
C ARG A 79 -13.65 -9.19 -7.01
N PRO A 80 -13.15 -9.56 -8.21
CA PRO A 80 -12.08 -8.90 -8.97
C PRO A 80 -12.55 -7.64 -9.70
N TRP A 81 -11.72 -6.61 -9.71
CA TRP A 81 -12.03 -5.36 -10.42
C TRP A 81 -11.77 -5.52 -11.93
N PRO A 82 -12.52 -4.84 -12.81
CA PRO A 82 -12.44 -5.02 -14.26
C PRO A 82 -11.07 -4.69 -14.89
N PHE A 83 -10.18 -4.03 -14.15
CA PHE A 83 -8.81 -3.67 -14.56
C PHE A 83 -7.73 -4.57 -13.94
N THR A 84 -8.11 -5.65 -13.24
CA THR A 84 -7.15 -6.64 -12.70
C THR A 84 -6.76 -7.73 -13.70
N GLU A 85 -7.46 -7.83 -14.83
CA GLU A 85 -6.99 -8.61 -15.97
C GLU A 85 -5.82 -7.88 -16.62
N LYS A 86 -4.60 -8.41 -16.48
CA LYS A 86 -3.49 -8.00 -17.35
C LYS A 86 -3.96 -8.20 -18.79
N PRO A 87 -3.69 -7.28 -19.73
CA PRO A 87 -3.90 -7.57 -21.14
C PRO A 87 -3.10 -8.84 -21.44
N SER A 88 -3.83 -9.91 -21.76
CA SER A 88 -3.22 -11.13 -22.26
C SER A 88 -2.38 -10.68 -23.45
N THR A 89 -1.06 -10.87 -23.39
CA THR A 89 -0.20 -10.71 -24.57
C THR A 89 -0.57 -11.86 -25.51
N ALA A 90 -1.72 -11.73 -26.16
CA ALA A 90 -2.07 -12.48 -27.33
C ALA A 90 -1.16 -11.95 -28.44
N THR A 91 0.04 -12.53 -28.52
CA THR A 91 0.85 -12.51 -29.73
C THR A 91 -0.05 -13.03 -30.85
N SER A 92 -0.51 -12.13 -31.71
CA SER A 92 -1.14 -12.50 -32.97
C SER A 92 -0.10 -13.19 -33.86
N ASN A 93 -0.54 -14.29 -34.46
CA ASN A 93 0.15 -15.06 -35.51
C ASN A 93 0.69 -14.21 -36.65
#